data_AF-A0A8J3U177-F1
#
_entry.id   AF-A0A8J3U177-F1
#
_cell.length_a   1.000
_cell.length_b   1.000
_cell.length_c   1.000
_cell.angle_alpha   90.00
_cell.angle_beta   90.00
_cell.angle_gamma   90.00
#
_symmetry.space_group_name_H-M   'P 1'
#
loop_
_entity.id
_entity.type
_entity.pdbx_description
1 polymer ?
#
loop_
_entity_poly.entity_id
_entity_poly.type
_entity_poly.pdbx_seq_one_letter_code
_entity_poly.pdbx_strand_id
1 'polypeptide(L)'
;MSQDAAECHNGLMEAHGGHPFDPQILYVDLTADYRSLEAWGLHLFNSMAARLRAELSALRQEDSRFWPPEGWVPEGPHFVYEDFPSLFHTRRGRGPLFIAWDTNMVIDYFNYGRALWEGNDLPVVADENYASELEGLQLLIALWVLRDIRFIILPASINDAKKRLSAERKAHRIRAFEEFTSALGLVSSEPSGMDLPSREGLLILPDSLLEDALAGLPQGFDRVLVASAARMGIHVFMTMDKGILKQREAFRSFGLFLASPLDLLEALIGCGAFHCMLEPRYAYWPMPDQMRVGHLIRALPSFD
;
A
#
# COMPACT_ATOMS: atom_id res chain seq x y z
N MET A 1 27.23 32.38 -42.88
CA MET A 1 28.56 32.08 -42.30
C MET A 1 28.40 32.22 -40.80
N SER A 2 28.11 31.11 -40.10
CA SER A 2 29.09 30.23 -39.40
C SER A 2 29.58 30.92 -38.12
N GLN A 3 29.06 30.50 -36.94
CA GLN A 3 29.74 29.68 -35.89
C GLN A 3 30.76 30.50 -35.06
N ASP A 4 30.99 30.32 -33.76
CA ASP A 4 30.53 29.41 -32.70
C ASP A 4 31.07 29.97 -31.35
N ALA A 5 30.58 29.38 -30.25
CA ALA A 5 31.26 29.13 -28.97
C ALA A 5 31.23 30.16 -27.81
N ALA A 6 30.49 29.75 -26.77
CA ALA A 6 30.88 29.54 -25.37
C ALA A 6 31.28 30.72 -24.46
N GLU A 7 30.57 30.87 -23.33
CA GLU A 7 31.15 30.60 -22.00
C GLU A 7 30.07 30.47 -20.91
N CYS A 8 30.13 29.34 -20.20
CA CYS A 8 29.39 28.99 -18.99
C CYS A 8 30.26 29.36 -17.79
N HIS A 9 29.77 30.12 -16.81
CA HIS A 9 30.24 29.95 -15.43
C HIS A 9 29.29 30.49 -14.34
N ASN A 10 28.84 29.53 -13.52
CA ASN A 10 28.83 29.52 -12.06
C ASN A 10 28.32 30.76 -11.29
N GLY A 11 27.06 30.67 -10.85
CA GLY A 11 26.58 31.29 -9.62
C GLY A 11 26.18 30.22 -8.60
N LEU A 12 27.17 29.63 -7.94
CA LEU A 12 26.98 28.88 -6.69
C LEU A 12 26.56 29.90 -5.62
N MET A 13 25.35 29.78 -5.07
CA MET A 13 25.01 30.43 -3.80
C MET A 13 25.46 29.52 -2.66
N GLU A 14 26.34 30.09 -1.84
CA GLU A 14 26.95 29.52 -0.65
C GLU A 14 25.90 29.15 0.40
N ALA A 15 26.03 27.93 0.92
CA ALA A 15 25.36 27.48 2.12
C ALA A 15 26.16 27.94 3.34
N HIS A 16 25.60 28.86 4.14
CA HIS A 16 26.12 29.17 5.47
C HIS A 16 25.02 29.10 6.53
N GLY A 17 25.14 28.06 7.38
CA GLY A 17 25.02 28.19 8.84
C GLY A 17 23.62 28.04 9.47
N GLY A 18 23.28 26.82 9.91
CA GLY A 18 22.18 26.57 10.85
C GLY A 18 22.11 25.12 11.37
N HIS A 19 22.78 24.84 12.50
CA HIS A 19 22.65 23.71 13.45
C HIS A 19 22.84 22.23 12.99
N PRO A 20 23.49 21.33 13.77
CA PRO A 20 23.80 19.95 13.35
C PRO A 20 22.62 18.94 13.42
N PHE A 21 21.39 19.41 13.65
CA PHE A 21 20.22 18.55 13.92
C PHE A 21 18.94 18.99 13.19
N ASP A 22 19.06 19.63 12.02
CA ASP A 22 17.89 19.97 11.21
C ASP A 22 17.82 19.07 9.96
N PRO A 23 17.03 17.97 9.95
CA PRO A 23 16.97 17.06 8.83
C PRO A 23 15.85 17.49 7.88
N GLN A 24 16.04 18.60 7.16
CA GLN A 24 15.30 18.78 5.91
C GLN A 24 15.91 17.86 4.86
N ILE A 25 15.29 16.68 4.71
CA ILE A 25 15.64 15.66 3.75
C ILE A 25 15.17 16.13 2.38
N LEU A 26 16.12 16.46 1.49
CA LEU A 26 15.85 16.88 0.12
C LEU A 26 16.17 15.71 -0.82
N TYR A 27 15.21 15.32 -1.67
CA TYR A 27 15.46 14.47 -2.83
C TYR A 27 14.68 15.01 -4.04
N VAL A 28 15.32 15.00 -5.21
CA VAL A 28 14.88 15.67 -6.44
C VAL A 28 15.00 14.71 -7.62
N ASP A 29 13.87 14.34 -8.24
CA ASP A 29 13.82 13.84 -9.63
C ASP A 29 13.19 14.91 -10.55
N LEU A 30 13.57 14.97 -11.83
CA LEU A 30 13.48 16.12 -12.76
C LEU A 30 12.33 16.08 -13.77
N THR A 31 11.26 15.30 -13.55
CA THR A 31 9.99 15.56 -14.25
C THR A 31 9.15 16.53 -13.41
N ALA A 32 8.98 17.76 -13.90
CA ALA A 32 8.37 18.86 -13.14
C ALA A 32 6.94 18.58 -12.62
N ASP A 33 6.26 17.60 -13.20
CA ASP A 33 4.84 17.34 -13.00
C ASP A 33 4.47 16.67 -11.67
N TYR A 34 5.40 15.97 -11.02
CA TYR A 34 5.10 15.16 -9.82
C TYR A 34 5.83 15.59 -8.55
N ARG A 35 6.82 16.48 -8.63
CA ARG A 35 7.64 16.90 -7.47
C ARG A 35 6.86 17.37 -6.26
N SER A 36 5.78 18.11 -6.45
CA SER A 36 4.91 18.56 -5.36
C SER A 36 4.13 17.40 -4.73
N LEU A 37 3.79 16.38 -5.52
CA LEU A 37 3.04 15.20 -5.11
C LEU A 37 3.93 14.19 -4.38
N GLU A 38 5.20 14.07 -4.76
CA GLU A 38 6.19 13.23 -4.07
C GLU A 38 6.42 13.66 -2.61
N ALA A 39 6.40 14.98 -2.36
CA ALA A 39 6.50 15.52 -1.01
C ALA A 39 5.38 15.04 -0.07
N TRP A 40 4.21 14.67 -0.60
CA TRP A 40 3.11 14.11 0.20
C TRP A 40 3.41 12.71 0.70
N GLY A 41 4.13 11.88 -0.06
CA GLY A 41 4.56 10.55 0.41
C GLY A 41 5.48 10.67 1.62
N LEU A 42 6.46 11.57 1.53
CA LEU A 42 7.37 11.89 2.64
C LEU A 42 6.63 12.47 3.84
N HIS A 43 5.72 13.41 3.60
CA HIS A 43 4.92 14.03 4.65
C HIS A 43 4.08 13.00 5.40
N LEU A 44 3.32 12.18 4.65
CA LEU A 44 2.50 11.11 5.20
C LEU A 44 3.35 10.15 6.04
N PHE A 45 4.44 9.64 5.47
CA PHE A 45 5.31 8.71 6.18
C PHE A 45 5.83 9.29 7.49
N ASN A 46 6.36 10.51 7.47
CA ASN A 46 6.92 11.16 8.65
C ASN A 46 5.84 11.44 9.71
N SER A 47 4.68 11.94 9.30
CA SER A 47 3.54 12.20 10.18
C SER A 47 3.08 10.92 10.88
N MET A 48 2.81 9.87 10.10
CA MET A 48 2.34 8.60 10.63
C MET A 48 3.38 7.88 11.48
N ALA A 49 4.66 7.94 11.11
CA ALA A 49 5.73 7.38 11.91
C ALA A 49 5.90 8.12 13.25
N ALA A 50 5.71 9.44 13.27
CA ALA A 50 5.71 10.21 14.51
C ALA A 50 4.54 9.83 15.43
N ARG A 51 3.31 9.73 14.88
CA ARG A 51 2.12 9.28 15.61
C ARG A 51 2.31 7.88 16.19
N LEU A 52 2.73 6.92 15.36
CA LEU A 52 2.96 5.54 15.78
C LEU A 52 4.00 5.44 16.91
N ARG A 53 5.12 6.18 16.81
CA ARG A 53 6.14 6.21 17.87
C ARG A 53 5.62 6.85 19.15
N ALA A 54 4.79 7.88 19.07
CA ALA A 54 4.19 8.52 20.24
C ALA A 54 3.25 7.56 20.99
N GLU A 55 2.34 6.90 20.26
CA GLU A 55 1.40 5.91 20.82
C GLU A 55 2.14 4.72 21.45
N LEU A 56 3.12 4.14 20.75
CA LEU A 56 3.90 3.03 21.28
C LEU A 56 4.79 3.45 22.47
N SER A 57 5.26 4.70 22.50
CA SER A 57 6.01 5.20 23.66
C SER A 57 5.12 5.35 24.88
N ALA A 58 3.86 5.74 24.71
CA ALA A 58 2.87 5.77 25.79
C ALA A 58 2.60 4.35 26.31
N LEU A 59 2.35 3.39 25.40
CA LEU A 59 2.14 1.98 25.76
C LEU A 59 3.39 1.35 26.43
N ARG A 60 4.59 1.73 26.02
CA ARG A 60 5.85 1.24 26.62
C ARG A 60 6.00 1.67 28.08
N GLN A 61 5.51 2.86 28.45
CA GLN A 61 5.50 3.29 29.85
C GLN A 61 4.58 2.41 30.70
N GLU A 62 3.60 1.75 30.07
CA GLU A 62 2.64 0.87 30.72
C GLU A 62 3.07 -0.62 30.70
N ASP A 63 3.68 -1.12 29.61
CA ASP A 63 4.18 -2.50 29.51
C ASP A 63 5.37 -2.63 28.53
N SER A 64 6.54 -2.97 29.08
CA SER A 64 7.81 -3.13 28.33
C SER A 64 7.87 -4.34 27.39
N ARG A 65 6.88 -5.24 27.40
CA ARG A 65 6.88 -6.50 26.61
C ARG A 65 6.40 -6.35 25.16
N PHE A 66 5.88 -5.18 24.78
CA PHE A 66 5.31 -4.95 23.45
C PHE A 66 6.34 -4.71 22.33
N TRP A 67 7.63 -4.61 22.65
CA TRP A 67 8.63 -4.35 21.63
C TRP A 67 9.05 -5.66 20.93
N PRO A 68 9.19 -5.67 19.60
CA PRO A 68 9.82 -6.80 18.92
C PRO A 68 11.20 -7.05 19.54
N PRO A 69 11.62 -8.31 19.73
CA PRO A 69 12.89 -8.61 20.35
C PRO A 69 14.04 -7.86 19.66
N GLU A 70 14.92 -7.26 20.46
CA GLU A 70 16.13 -6.61 19.96
C GLU A 70 16.87 -7.56 19.01
N GLY A 71 17.05 -7.14 17.76
CA GLY A 71 17.90 -7.84 16.80
C GLY A 71 17.22 -8.42 15.57
N TRP A 72 15.90 -8.32 15.43
CA TRP A 72 15.26 -8.70 14.17
C TRP A 72 14.82 -7.49 13.33
N VAL A 73 15.63 -7.19 12.32
CA VAL A 73 15.39 -6.15 11.33
C VAL A 73 15.16 -6.84 9.99
N PRO A 74 13.98 -6.71 9.37
CA PRO A 74 13.72 -7.26 8.04
C PRO A 74 14.75 -6.77 7.01
N GLU A 75 15.12 -7.64 6.07
CA GLU A 75 16.04 -7.28 4.98
C GLU A 75 15.32 -6.47 3.90
N GLY A 76 15.79 -5.26 3.63
CA GLY A 76 15.36 -4.48 2.47
C GLY A 76 13.89 -4.03 2.50
N PRO A 77 13.44 -3.34 1.44
CA PRO A 77 12.05 -2.94 1.29
C PRO A 77 11.12 -4.12 0.94
N HIS A 78 11.68 -5.21 0.40
CA HIS A 78 10.96 -6.42 0.02
C HIS A 78 10.53 -7.25 1.24
N PHE A 79 9.83 -8.35 0.99
CA PHE A 79 9.45 -9.32 2.01
C PHE A 79 10.16 -10.65 1.73
N VAL A 80 10.73 -11.24 2.78
CA VAL A 80 11.20 -12.64 2.76
C VAL A 80 10.01 -13.50 3.15
N TYR A 81 9.54 -14.35 2.25
CA TYR A 81 8.26 -15.03 2.41
C TYR A 81 8.31 -16.09 3.51
N GLU A 82 9.44 -16.77 3.68
CA GLU A 82 9.64 -17.81 4.69
C GLU A 82 9.57 -17.29 6.12
N ASP A 83 9.89 -16.02 6.34
CA ASP A 83 9.91 -15.42 7.66
C ASP A 83 8.50 -15.22 8.23
N PHE A 84 7.47 -15.21 7.37
CA PHE A 84 6.09 -14.91 7.74
C PHE A 84 5.07 -15.86 7.12
N PRO A 85 5.05 -17.14 7.54
CA PRO A 85 4.14 -18.13 7.01
C PRO A 85 2.66 -17.85 7.33
N SER A 86 2.36 -16.95 8.28
CA SER A 86 0.99 -16.46 8.52
C SER A 86 0.43 -15.66 7.34
N LEU A 87 1.29 -14.90 6.65
CA LEU A 87 0.92 -14.00 5.56
C LEU A 87 1.24 -14.61 4.18
N PHE A 88 2.39 -15.26 4.03
CA PHE A 88 2.87 -15.80 2.75
C PHE A 88 2.63 -17.31 2.60
N HIS A 89 2.16 -17.97 3.66
CA HIS A 89 1.85 -19.40 3.69
C HIS A 89 3.07 -20.28 3.36
N THR A 90 3.02 -21.04 2.27
CA THR A 90 4.08 -21.95 1.85
C THR A 90 5.03 -21.34 0.82
N ARG A 91 4.80 -20.07 0.42
CA ARG A 91 5.67 -19.36 -0.53
C ARG A 91 7.08 -19.22 0.04
N ARG A 92 8.05 -19.17 -0.87
CA ARG A 92 9.49 -19.11 -0.57
C ARG A 92 10.18 -18.06 -1.42
N GLY A 93 11.35 -17.62 -0.97
CA GLY A 93 12.12 -16.56 -1.61
C GLY A 93 11.72 -15.18 -1.11
N ARG A 94 11.94 -14.19 -1.96
CA ARG A 94 11.75 -12.78 -1.62
C ARG A 94 11.04 -12.04 -2.74
N GLY A 95 10.27 -11.02 -2.36
CA GLY A 95 9.58 -10.17 -3.31
C GLY A 95 8.54 -9.26 -2.68
N PRO A 96 7.66 -8.66 -3.50
CA PRO A 96 6.63 -7.76 -3.02
C PRO A 96 5.51 -8.45 -2.24
N LEU A 97 4.82 -7.69 -1.40
CA LEU A 97 3.50 -8.04 -0.90
C LEU A 97 2.43 -7.62 -1.91
N PHE A 98 1.52 -8.51 -2.31
CA PHE A 98 0.48 -8.24 -3.30
C PHE A 98 -0.87 -8.20 -2.59
N ILE A 99 -1.56 -7.08 -2.67
CA ILE A 99 -2.81 -6.84 -1.94
C ILE A 99 -3.90 -6.47 -2.94
N ALA A 100 -4.88 -7.33 -3.13
CA ALA A 100 -6.09 -6.98 -3.85
C ALA A 100 -6.99 -6.10 -2.99
N TRP A 101 -7.44 -4.98 -3.52
CA TRP A 101 -8.48 -4.17 -2.89
C TRP A 101 -9.85 -4.63 -3.33
N ASP A 102 -10.73 -4.85 -2.36
CA ASP A 102 -12.16 -4.96 -2.62
C ASP A 102 -12.73 -3.63 -3.18
N THR A 103 -13.86 -3.71 -3.88
CA THR A 103 -14.54 -2.55 -4.47
C THR A 103 -14.88 -1.49 -3.44
N ASN A 104 -15.27 -1.89 -2.22
CA ASN A 104 -15.56 -0.95 -1.14
C ASN A 104 -14.30 -0.18 -0.71
N MET A 105 -13.14 -0.83 -0.66
CA MET A 105 -11.87 -0.16 -0.33
C MET A 105 -11.47 0.88 -1.36
N VAL A 106 -11.72 0.57 -2.64
CA VAL A 106 -11.52 1.55 -3.72
C VAL A 106 -12.46 2.75 -3.56
N ILE A 107 -13.72 2.51 -3.21
CA ILE A 107 -14.70 3.59 -2.97
C ILE A 107 -14.27 4.45 -1.78
N ASP A 108 -13.87 3.83 -0.68
CA ASP A 108 -13.41 4.53 0.52
C ASP A 108 -12.16 5.36 0.24
N TYR A 109 -11.21 4.80 -0.51
CA TYR A 109 -10.04 5.57 -0.96
C TYR A 109 -10.43 6.78 -1.81
N PHE A 110 -11.41 6.67 -2.71
CA PHE A 110 -11.87 7.84 -3.47
C PHE A 110 -12.64 8.86 -2.63
N ASN A 111 -13.34 8.42 -1.59
CA ASN A 111 -14.08 9.31 -0.69
C ASN A 111 -13.17 10.04 0.31
N TYR A 112 -12.16 9.36 0.83
CA TYR A 112 -11.32 9.83 1.94
C TYR A 112 -9.85 10.02 1.57
N GLY A 113 -9.45 9.74 0.33
CA GLY A 113 -8.05 9.70 -0.11
C GLY A 113 -7.25 10.95 0.22
N ARG A 114 -7.86 12.14 0.09
CA ARG A 114 -7.18 13.38 0.47
C ARG A 114 -6.80 13.39 1.96
N ALA A 115 -7.75 13.07 2.84
CA ALA A 115 -7.50 12.99 4.27
C ALA A 115 -6.50 11.88 4.62
N LEU A 116 -6.57 10.74 3.91
CA LEU A 116 -5.59 9.65 4.05
C LEU A 116 -4.16 10.15 3.76
N TRP A 117 -3.95 10.93 2.68
CA TRP A 117 -2.64 11.46 2.29
C TRP A 117 -2.15 12.66 3.12
N GLU A 118 -3.07 13.48 3.63
CA GLU A 118 -2.71 14.62 4.47
C GLU A 118 -2.15 14.18 5.83
N GLY A 119 -2.32 12.92 6.23
CA GLY A 119 -1.82 12.41 7.52
C GLY A 119 -2.52 13.00 8.75
N ASN A 120 -3.57 13.80 8.52
CA ASN A 120 -4.42 14.42 9.54
C ASN A 120 -5.41 13.40 10.12
N ASP A 121 -6.09 13.80 11.19
CA ASP A 121 -7.23 13.07 11.72
C ASP A 121 -8.29 12.89 10.65
N LEU A 122 -8.76 11.66 10.51
CA LEU A 122 -9.81 11.34 9.56
C LEU A 122 -11.12 11.98 10.01
N PRO A 123 -12.01 12.35 9.07
CA PRO A 123 -13.28 12.97 9.41
C PRO A 123 -14.05 12.09 10.40
N VAL A 124 -14.68 12.71 11.40
CA VAL A 124 -15.44 11.99 12.42
C VAL A 124 -16.54 11.17 11.75
N VAL A 125 -16.32 9.86 11.63
CA VAL A 125 -17.33 8.92 11.16
C VAL A 125 -18.16 8.48 12.36
N ALA A 126 -19.47 8.32 12.18
CA ALA A 126 -20.38 7.94 13.25
C ALA A 126 -20.14 6.52 13.81
N ASP A 127 -19.41 5.67 13.09
CA ASP A 127 -19.03 4.32 13.51
C ASP A 127 -17.53 4.27 13.84
N GLU A 128 -17.21 4.12 15.13
CA GLU A 128 -15.85 4.06 15.64
C GLU A 128 -15.04 2.88 15.06
N ASN A 129 -15.70 1.75 14.78
CA ASN A 129 -15.01 0.60 14.18
C ASN A 129 -14.58 0.92 12.75
N TYR A 130 -15.45 1.58 11.98
CA TYR A 130 -15.13 1.98 10.62
C TYR A 130 -14.05 3.07 10.58
N ALA A 131 -14.06 4.01 11.52
CA ALA A 131 -13.00 4.99 11.66
C ALA A 131 -11.63 4.32 11.91
N SER A 132 -11.60 3.33 12.81
CA SER A 132 -10.38 2.56 13.10
C SER A 132 -9.86 1.79 11.87
N GLU A 133 -10.76 1.24 11.04
CA GLU A 133 -10.36 0.59 9.78
C GLU A 133 -9.76 1.58 8.76
N LEU A 134 -10.29 2.80 8.68
CA LEU A 134 -9.70 3.84 7.83
C LEU A 134 -8.33 4.31 8.34
N GLU A 135 -8.13 4.38 9.66
CA GLU A 135 -6.81 4.67 10.25
C GLU A 135 -5.81 3.55 9.94
N GLY A 136 -6.26 2.29 10.02
CA GLY A 136 -5.50 1.14 9.56
C GLY A 136 -5.06 1.28 8.10
N LEU A 137 -5.98 1.68 7.23
CA LEU A 137 -5.68 1.94 5.81
C LEU A 137 -4.66 3.08 5.64
N GLN A 138 -4.76 4.16 6.42
CA GLN A 138 -3.79 5.28 6.39
C GLN A 138 -2.37 4.80 6.73
N LEU A 139 -2.23 3.97 7.77
CA LEU A 139 -0.93 3.39 8.15
C LEU A 139 -0.39 2.44 7.08
N LEU A 140 -1.24 1.65 6.43
CA LEU A 140 -0.84 0.78 5.32
C LEU A 140 -0.35 1.59 4.10
N ILE A 141 -1.01 2.71 3.77
CA ILE A 141 -0.57 3.62 2.70
C ILE A 141 0.76 4.28 3.08
N ALA A 142 0.94 4.69 4.34
CA ALA A 142 2.20 5.24 4.82
C ALA A 142 3.35 4.21 4.71
N LEU A 143 3.10 2.96 5.10
CA LEU A 143 4.06 1.87 4.96
C LEU A 143 4.39 1.58 3.48
N TRP A 144 3.38 1.63 2.60
CA TRP A 144 3.53 1.44 1.16
C TRP A 144 4.56 2.39 0.55
N VAL A 145 4.71 3.62 1.07
CA VAL A 145 5.72 4.58 0.60
C VAL A 145 7.15 4.02 0.67
N LEU A 146 7.46 3.17 1.66
CA LEU A 146 8.81 2.61 1.86
C LEU A 146 8.95 1.12 1.55
N ARG A 147 7.89 0.34 1.75
CA ARG A 147 7.93 -1.11 1.54
C ARG A 147 7.46 -1.48 0.14
N ASP A 148 7.94 -2.62 -0.33
CA ASP A 148 7.57 -3.19 -1.62
C ASP A 148 6.18 -3.84 -1.53
N ILE A 149 5.15 -2.99 -1.49
CA ILE A 149 3.75 -3.39 -1.44
C ILE A 149 3.11 -3.00 -2.78
N ARG A 150 2.35 -3.93 -3.36
CA ARG A 150 1.70 -3.81 -4.66
C ARG A 150 0.20 -3.94 -4.45
N PHE A 151 -0.51 -2.82 -4.51
CA PHE A 151 -1.96 -2.86 -4.55
C PHE A 151 -2.42 -3.37 -5.92
N ILE A 152 -3.47 -4.17 -5.96
CA ILE A 152 -4.03 -4.73 -7.19
C ILE A 152 -5.52 -4.41 -7.21
N ILE A 153 -5.96 -3.76 -8.27
CA ILE A 153 -7.38 -3.65 -8.57
C ILE A 153 -7.75 -4.77 -9.52
N LEU A 154 -8.63 -5.66 -9.08
CA LEU A 154 -9.08 -6.76 -9.91
C LEU A 154 -9.91 -6.20 -11.08
N PRO A 155 -9.70 -6.65 -12.33
CA PRO A 155 -10.45 -6.15 -13.49
C PRO A 155 -11.96 -6.27 -13.31
N ALA A 156 -12.39 -7.32 -12.60
CA ALA A 156 -13.80 -7.51 -12.31
C ALA A 156 -14.36 -6.34 -11.48
N SER A 157 -13.62 -5.75 -10.53
CA SER A 157 -14.07 -4.63 -9.67
C SER A 157 -14.44 -3.39 -10.47
N ILE A 158 -13.87 -3.22 -11.67
CA ILE A 158 -14.21 -2.12 -12.58
C ILE A 158 -15.63 -2.30 -13.15
N ASN A 159 -16.06 -3.54 -13.33
CA ASN A 159 -17.35 -3.89 -13.93
C ASN A 159 -18.52 -3.88 -12.93
N ASP A 160 -18.26 -3.87 -11.61
CA ASP A 160 -19.29 -3.92 -10.55
C ASP A 160 -19.90 -2.55 -10.19
N ALA A 161 -19.76 -1.54 -11.05
CA ALA A 161 -20.50 -0.30 -10.85
C ALA A 161 -22.02 -0.53 -11.10
N LYS A 162 -22.72 -1.02 -10.07
CA LYS A 162 -24.15 -1.39 -10.04
C LYS A 162 -25.14 -0.28 -10.47
N LYS A 163 -24.70 0.95 -10.73
CA LYS A 163 -25.56 2.06 -11.19
C LYS A 163 -25.07 2.59 -12.54
N ARG A 164 -26.01 2.90 -13.44
CA ARG A 164 -25.74 3.73 -14.64
C ARG A 164 -25.18 5.08 -14.19
N LEU A 165 -23.85 5.18 -14.15
CA LEU A 165 -23.15 6.44 -13.95
C LEU A 165 -23.43 7.35 -15.14
N SER A 166 -23.55 8.66 -14.91
CA SER A 166 -23.54 9.63 -16.01
C SER A 166 -22.22 9.51 -16.79
N ALA A 167 -22.21 9.88 -18.07
CA ALA A 167 -21.03 9.76 -18.92
C ALA A 167 -19.79 10.45 -18.32
N GLU A 168 -19.97 11.61 -17.70
CA GLU A 168 -18.90 12.35 -17.00
C GLU A 168 -18.38 11.62 -15.76
N ARG A 169 -19.26 11.11 -14.90
CA ARG A 169 -18.85 10.34 -13.70
C ARG A 169 -18.16 9.04 -14.08
N LYS A 170 -18.58 8.41 -15.17
CA LYS A 170 -17.93 7.22 -15.72
C LYS A 170 -16.54 7.56 -16.25
N ALA A 171 -16.39 8.63 -17.02
CA ALA A 171 -15.11 9.08 -17.56
C ALA A 171 -14.12 9.48 -16.45
N HIS A 172 -14.59 10.21 -15.43
CA HIS A 172 -13.75 10.58 -14.28
C HIS A 172 -13.32 9.34 -13.48
N ARG A 173 -14.23 8.38 -13.26
CA ARG A 173 -13.91 7.11 -12.59
C ARG A 173 -12.93 6.27 -13.40
N ILE A 174 -13.10 6.18 -14.72
CA ILE A 174 -12.15 5.49 -15.60
C ILE A 174 -10.77 6.14 -15.52
N ARG A 175 -10.68 7.47 -15.62
CA ARG A 175 -9.40 8.19 -15.49
C ARG A 175 -8.77 7.97 -14.11
N ALA A 176 -9.54 8.04 -13.04
CA ALA A 176 -9.06 7.74 -11.69
C ALA A 176 -8.52 6.30 -11.59
N PHE A 177 -9.20 5.33 -12.21
CA PHE A 177 -8.72 3.95 -12.32
C PHE A 177 -7.46 3.82 -13.19
N GLU A 178 -7.36 4.57 -14.29
CA GLU A 178 -6.18 4.59 -15.16
C GLU A 178 -4.97 5.17 -14.44
N GLU A 179 -5.12 6.27 -13.70
CA GLU A 179 -4.06 6.85 -12.86
C GLU A 179 -3.68 5.89 -11.72
N PHE A 180 -4.66 5.30 -11.05
CA PHE A 180 -4.41 4.31 -10.01
C PHE A 180 -3.67 3.09 -10.57
N THR A 181 -4.07 2.55 -11.71
CA THR A 181 -3.38 1.42 -12.36
C THR A 181 -2.01 1.80 -12.91
N SER A 182 -1.83 3.04 -13.37
CA SER A 182 -0.52 3.59 -13.78
C SER A 182 0.44 3.68 -12.60
N ALA A 183 -0.03 4.10 -11.42
CA ALA A 183 0.75 4.08 -10.18
C ALA A 183 1.31 2.68 -9.88
N LEU A 184 0.51 1.65 -10.14
CA LEU A 184 0.86 0.25 -9.89
C LEU A 184 1.81 -0.31 -10.96
N GLY A 185 1.75 0.21 -12.19
CA GLY A 185 2.58 -0.22 -13.31
C GLY A 185 4.03 0.27 -13.24
N LEU A 186 4.29 1.43 -12.62
CA LEU A 186 5.63 2.00 -12.54
C LEU A 186 6.61 1.22 -11.65
N VAL A 187 6.08 0.42 -10.73
CA VAL A 187 6.91 -0.37 -9.83
C VAL A 187 7.46 -1.65 -10.53
N SER A 188 7.01 -1.96 -11.75
CA SER A 188 7.48 -3.08 -12.56
C SER A 188 8.73 -2.74 -13.36
N SER A 189 9.90 -3.07 -12.81
CA SER A 189 11.21 -2.84 -13.47
C SER A 189 11.55 -3.88 -14.56
N GLU A 190 10.78 -4.96 -14.69
CA GLU A 190 11.09 -6.10 -15.54
C GLU A 190 10.11 -6.28 -16.72
N PRO A 191 10.53 -6.93 -17.83
CA PRO A 191 9.67 -7.19 -18.98
C PRO A 191 8.37 -7.89 -18.56
N SER A 192 7.28 -7.53 -19.25
CA SER A 192 5.90 -7.90 -18.94
C SER A 192 5.74 -9.36 -18.51
N GLY A 193 5.55 -9.60 -17.21
CA GLY A 193 5.22 -10.92 -16.65
C GLY A 193 5.90 -11.29 -15.33
N MET A 194 7.05 -10.71 -14.99
CA MET A 194 7.81 -11.09 -13.79
C MET A 194 7.32 -10.44 -12.48
N ASP A 195 6.56 -9.34 -12.57
CA ASP A 195 6.08 -8.58 -11.40
C ASP A 195 4.57 -8.73 -11.16
N LEU A 196 4.04 -9.89 -11.53
CA LEU A 196 2.64 -10.28 -11.30
C LEU A 196 2.54 -11.25 -10.12
N PRO A 197 1.40 -11.25 -9.39
CA PRO A 197 1.16 -12.29 -8.39
C PRO A 197 1.25 -13.67 -9.03
N SER A 198 1.82 -14.62 -8.27
CA SER A 198 2.08 -15.98 -8.73
C SER A 198 1.60 -16.98 -7.69
N ARG A 199 1.20 -18.15 -8.18
CA ARG A 199 0.87 -19.33 -7.36
C ARG A 199 2.11 -20.19 -7.07
N GLU A 200 3.29 -19.77 -7.49
CA GLU A 200 4.53 -20.48 -7.20
C GLU A 200 4.75 -20.62 -5.69
N GLY A 201 5.19 -21.81 -5.26
CA GLY A 201 5.35 -22.14 -3.85
C GLY A 201 4.05 -22.45 -3.10
N LEU A 202 2.88 -22.38 -3.74
CA LEU A 202 1.61 -22.81 -3.13
C LEU A 202 1.32 -24.29 -3.32
N LEU A 203 0.43 -24.81 -2.49
CA LEU A 203 -0.16 -26.13 -2.67
C LEU A 203 -0.98 -26.18 -3.96
N ILE A 204 -0.77 -27.24 -4.75
CA ILE A 204 -1.60 -27.54 -5.91
C ILE A 204 -2.84 -28.27 -5.40
N LEU A 205 -3.94 -27.54 -5.30
CA LEU A 205 -5.24 -28.05 -4.83
C LEU A 205 -6.22 -28.19 -6.01
N PRO A 206 -7.13 -29.19 -5.98
CA PRO A 206 -8.21 -29.30 -6.95
C PRO A 206 -9.14 -28.08 -6.95
N ASP A 207 -9.62 -27.69 -8.12
CA ASP A 207 -10.57 -26.57 -8.26
C ASP A 207 -11.88 -26.81 -7.49
N SER A 208 -12.27 -28.06 -7.28
CA SER A 208 -13.46 -28.40 -6.47
C SER A 208 -13.35 -27.88 -5.04
N LEU A 209 -12.16 -27.96 -4.43
CA LEU A 209 -11.96 -27.43 -3.07
C LEU A 209 -12.08 -25.90 -3.04
N LEU A 210 -11.65 -25.23 -4.11
CA LEU A 210 -11.81 -23.79 -4.22
C LEU A 210 -13.29 -23.43 -4.37
N GLU A 211 -14.03 -24.17 -5.19
CA GLU A 211 -15.48 -23.95 -5.34
C GLU A 211 -16.26 -24.22 -4.06
N ASP A 212 -15.86 -25.22 -3.26
CA ASP A 212 -16.41 -25.48 -1.93
C ASP A 212 -16.15 -24.31 -0.97
N ALA A 213 -14.92 -23.78 -0.95
CA ALA A 213 -14.59 -22.59 -0.15
C ALA A 213 -15.38 -21.36 -0.59
N LEU A 214 -15.51 -21.16 -1.91
CA LEU A 214 -16.29 -20.07 -2.50
C LEU A 214 -17.80 -20.19 -2.23
N ALA A 215 -18.32 -21.41 -2.01
CA ALA A 215 -19.72 -21.62 -1.64
C ALA A 215 -20.06 -21.06 -0.24
N GLY A 216 -19.07 -20.90 0.63
CA GLY A 216 -19.22 -20.26 1.94
C GLY A 216 -19.27 -18.73 1.91
N LEU A 217 -18.90 -18.10 0.78
CA LEU A 217 -18.93 -16.64 0.63
C LEU A 217 -20.37 -16.13 0.37
N PRO A 218 -20.67 -14.87 0.72
CA PRO A 218 -21.89 -14.21 0.30
C PRO A 218 -22.09 -14.32 -1.22
N GLN A 219 -23.33 -14.58 -1.64
CA GLN A 219 -23.65 -14.62 -3.07
C GLN A 219 -23.48 -13.23 -3.69
N GLY A 220 -22.86 -13.20 -4.87
CA GLY A 220 -22.76 -11.99 -5.65
C GLY A 220 -21.38 -11.81 -6.26
N PHE A 221 -21.08 -10.54 -6.53
CA PHE A 221 -19.89 -10.12 -7.22
C PHE A 221 -18.61 -10.37 -6.41
N ASP A 222 -18.69 -10.29 -5.08
CA ASP A 222 -17.55 -10.46 -4.18
C ASP A 222 -16.97 -11.88 -4.25
N ARG A 223 -17.79 -12.91 -4.50
CA ARG A 223 -17.33 -14.28 -4.77
C ARG A 223 -16.44 -14.35 -6.01
N VAL A 224 -16.75 -13.57 -7.06
CA VAL A 224 -15.94 -13.50 -8.28
C VAL A 224 -14.60 -12.83 -8.00
N LEU A 225 -14.59 -11.78 -7.17
CA LEU A 225 -13.37 -11.09 -6.77
C LEU A 225 -12.43 -12.00 -5.97
N VAL A 226 -12.94 -12.65 -4.92
CA VAL A 226 -12.13 -13.55 -4.09
C VAL A 226 -11.62 -14.73 -4.92
N ALA A 227 -12.45 -15.30 -5.81
CA ALA A 227 -12.02 -16.35 -6.72
C ALA A 227 -10.90 -15.89 -7.65
N SER A 228 -10.99 -14.68 -8.21
CA SER A 228 -9.95 -14.10 -9.05
C SER A 228 -8.65 -13.91 -8.27
N ALA A 229 -8.72 -13.37 -7.05
CA ALA A 229 -7.54 -13.16 -6.21
C ALA A 229 -6.80 -14.48 -5.90
N ALA A 230 -7.55 -15.52 -5.51
CA ALA A 230 -6.99 -16.84 -5.24
C ALA A 230 -6.35 -17.46 -6.49
N ARG A 231 -7.03 -17.38 -7.65
CA ARG A 231 -6.53 -17.93 -8.92
C ARG A 231 -5.30 -17.19 -9.44
N MET A 232 -5.19 -15.89 -9.19
CA MET A 232 -4.03 -15.08 -9.56
C MET A 232 -2.85 -15.26 -8.59
N GLY A 233 -3.04 -15.93 -7.43
CA GLY A 233 -1.98 -16.12 -6.44
C GLY A 233 -1.68 -14.86 -5.63
N ILE A 234 -2.65 -13.96 -5.46
CA ILE A 234 -2.52 -12.77 -4.62
C ILE A 234 -2.27 -13.16 -3.16
N HIS A 235 -1.46 -12.37 -2.44
CA HIS A 235 -1.13 -12.63 -1.04
C HIS A 235 -2.31 -12.28 -0.12
N VAL A 236 -2.88 -11.09 -0.28
CA VAL A 236 -3.94 -10.56 0.58
C VAL A 236 -5.13 -10.09 -0.24
N PHE A 237 -6.34 -10.45 0.18
CA PHE A 237 -7.57 -9.80 -0.29
C PHE A 237 -8.10 -8.92 0.83
N MET A 238 -8.01 -7.60 0.65
CA MET A 238 -8.36 -6.62 1.67
C MET A 238 -9.82 -6.17 1.52
N THR A 239 -10.62 -6.39 2.56
CA THR A 239 -12.06 -6.06 2.60
C THR A 239 -12.54 -5.79 4.02
N MET A 240 -13.57 -4.97 4.18
CA MET A 240 -14.28 -4.78 5.45
C MET A 240 -15.57 -5.61 5.53
N ASP A 241 -15.88 -6.42 4.52
CA ASP A 241 -17.08 -7.25 4.52
C ASP A 241 -16.94 -8.41 5.52
N LYS A 242 -17.70 -8.32 6.62
CA LYS A 242 -17.70 -9.34 7.69
C LYS A 242 -18.12 -10.73 7.22
N GLY A 243 -18.89 -10.85 6.15
CA GLY A 243 -19.26 -12.11 5.53
C GLY A 243 -18.09 -12.78 4.83
N ILE A 244 -17.28 -12.01 4.08
CA ILE A 244 -16.04 -12.49 3.46
C ILE A 244 -15.01 -12.82 4.55
N LEU A 245 -14.84 -11.93 5.52
CA LEU A 245 -13.89 -12.09 6.62
C LEU A 245 -14.22 -13.28 7.56
N LYS A 246 -15.41 -13.89 7.49
CA LYS A 246 -15.68 -15.15 8.21
C LYS A 246 -15.04 -16.36 7.55
N GLN A 247 -14.63 -16.26 6.30
CA GLN A 247 -14.10 -17.38 5.51
C GLN A 247 -12.57 -17.44 5.46
N ARG A 248 -11.83 -16.64 6.25
CA ARG A 248 -10.35 -16.54 6.16
C ARG A 248 -9.65 -17.89 6.19
N GLU A 249 -10.07 -18.77 7.11
CA GLU A 249 -9.46 -20.10 7.25
C GLU A 249 -9.69 -21.00 6.03
N ALA A 250 -10.83 -20.87 5.34
CA ALA A 250 -11.11 -21.66 4.14
C ALA A 250 -10.15 -21.29 3.00
N PHE A 251 -9.77 -20.01 2.89
CA PHE A 251 -8.89 -19.51 1.83
C PHE A 251 -7.40 -19.64 2.14
N ARG A 252 -7.03 -19.89 3.40
CA ARG A 252 -5.65 -20.09 3.85
C ARG A 252 -4.91 -21.18 3.06
N SER A 253 -5.59 -22.28 2.76
CA SER A 253 -5.02 -23.41 2.00
C SER A 253 -4.68 -23.05 0.54
N PHE A 254 -5.35 -22.03 -0.01
CA PHE A 254 -5.11 -21.48 -1.35
C PHE A 254 -4.08 -20.35 -1.35
N GLY A 255 -3.45 -20.07 -0.21
CA GLY A 255 -2.41 -19.06 -0.11
C GLY A 255 -2.95 -17.62 -0.13
N LEU A 256 -4.23 -17.41 0.17
CA LEU A 256 -4.89 -16.10 0.18
C LEU A 256 -5.30 -15.72 1.60
N PHE A 257 -4.74 -14.61 2.09
CA PHE A 257 -5.09 -14.02 3.37
C PHE A 257 -6.25 -13.03 3.21
N LEU A 258 -7.42 -13.36 3.76
CA LEU A 258 -8.58 -12.45 3.78
C LEU A 258 -8.48 -11.57 5.02
N ALA A 259 -8.40 -10.25 4.86
CA ALA A 259 -8.09 -9.32 5.95
C ALA A 259 -8.83 -7.98 5.80
N SER A 260 -9.23 -7.38 6.92
CA SER A 260 -9.51 -5.94 6.96
C SER A 260 -8.21 -5.13 7.00
N PRO A 261 -8.25 -3.81 6.76
CA PRO A 261 -7.09 -2.95 6.98
C PRO A 261 -6.42 -3.15 8.34
N LEU A 262 -7.19 -3.24 9.43
CA LEU A 262 -6.63 -3.48 10.76
C LEU A 262 -6.01 -4.86 10.91
N ASP A 263 -6.67 -5.93 10.42
CA ASP A 263 -6.08 -7.27 10.48
C ASP A 263 -4.73 -7.34 9.76
N LEU A 264 -4.64 -6.68 8.60
CA LEU A 264 -3.41 -6.63 7.82
C LEU A 264 -2.35 -5.77 8.50
N LEU A 265 -2.75 -4.64 9.11
CA LEU A 265 -1.87 -3.81 9.92
C LEU A 265 -1.25 -4.64 11.07
N GLU A 266 -2.08 -5.34 11.84
CA GLU A 266 -1.62 -6.21 12.94
C GLU A 266 -0.66 -7.28 12.44
N ALA A 267 -1.00 -7.96 11.34
CA ALA A 267 -0.13 -8.96 10.73
C ALA A 267 1.22 -8.36 10.33
N LEU A 268 1.24 -7.16 9.75
CA LEU A 268 2.45 -6.47 9.31
C LEU A 268 3.28 -5.90 10.48
N ILE A 269 2.65 -5.48 11.57
CA ILE A 269 3.35 -5.11 12.81
C ILE A 269 3.99 -6.35 13.43
N GLY A 270 3.24 -7.45 13.55
CA GLY A 270 3.74 -8.73 14.04
C GLY A 270 4.86 -9.30 13.16
N CYS A 271 4.88 -8.91 11.88
CA CYS A 271 5.93 -9.26 10.94
C CYS A 271 7.14 -8.28 10.98
N GLY A 272 7.14 -7.28 11.86
CA GLY A 272 8.19 -6.27 11.92
C GLY A 272 8.26 -5.37 10.68
N ALA A 273 7.25 -5.36 9.81
CA ALA A 273 7.31 -4.56 8.59
C ALA A 273 7.43 -3.05 8.87
N PHE A 274 6.87 -2.63 10.02
CA PHE A 274 6.90 -1.25 10.51
C PHE A 274 8.23 -0.83 11.16
N HIS A 275 9.25 -1.68 11.21
CA HIS A 275 10.56 -1.34 11.79
C HIS A 275 11.14 -0.02 11.26
N CYS A 276 10.94 0.29 9.97
CA CYS A 276 11.39 1.53 9.33
C CYS A 276 10.65 2.79 9.82
N MET A 277 9.41 2.64 10.32
CA MET A 277 8.64 3.72 10.95
C MET A 277 8.99 3.88 12.43
N LEU A 278 9.29 2.77 13.11
CA LEU A 278 9.68 2.78 14.53
C LEU A 278 11.09 3.33 14.73
N GLU A 279 12.00 3.00 13.83
CA GLU A 279 13.41 3.39 13.90
C GLU A 279 13.84 4.01 12.57
N PRO A 280 13.92 5.36 12.47
CA PRO A 280 14.24 6.06 11.21
C PRO A 280 15.56 5.65 10.56
N ARG A 281 16.50 5.09 11.32
CA ARG A 281 17.77 4.54 10.80
C ARG A 281 17.58 3.39 9.80
N TYR A 282 16.42 2.74 9.82
CA TYR A 282 16.05 1.68 8.88
C TYR A 282 15.09 2.14 7.79
N ALA A 283 14.80 3.45 7.68
CA ALA A 283 14.13 3.96 6.51
C ALA A 283 15.03 3.72 5.29
N TYR A 284 14.53 2.98 4.30
CA TYR A 284 15.27 2.64 3.09
C TYR A 284 15.42 3.87 2.20
N TRP A 285 16.66 4.22 1.87
CA TRP A 285 16.99 5.35 1.01
C TRP A 285 17.89 4.93 -0.16
N PRO A 286 17.62 5.39 -1.39
CA PRO A 286 16.48 6.24 -1.79
C PRO A 286 15.13 5.54 -1.61
N MET A 287 14.05 6.30 -1.34
CA MET A 287 12.72 5.70 -1.22
C MET A 287 12.37 5.00 -2.54
N PRO A 288 11.68 3.84 -2.50
CA PRO A 288 11.21 3.20 -3.73
C PRO A 288 10.32 4.16 -4.51
N ASP A 289 10.48 4.15 -5.84
CA ASP A 289 9.81 4.97 -6.86
C ASP A 289 8.74 5.93 -6.33
N GLN A 290 9.06 7.22 -6.27
CA GLN A 290 8.15 8.26 -5.79
C GLN A 290 7.08 8.65 -6.80
N MET A 291 7.24 8.30 -8.08
CA MET A 291 6.25 8.60 -9.10
C MET A 291 4.93 7.86 -8.85
N ARG A 292 4.98 6.67 -8.22
CA ARG A 292 3.76 5.94 -7.82
C ARG A 292 2.89 6.71 -6.83
N VAL A 293 3.50 7.47 -5.91
CA VAL A 293 2.78 8.35 -4.97
C VAL A 293 2.02 9.40 -5.76
N GLY A 294 2.70 10.04 -6.71
CA GLY A 294 2.13 11.03 -7.61
C GLY A 294 0.89 10.53 -8.35
N HIS A 295 0.95 9.34 -8.93
CA HIS A 295 -0.19 8.74 -9.63
C HIS A 295 -1.34 8.33 -8.72
N LEU A 296 -1.08 7.78 -7.52
CA LEU A 296 -2.14 7.42 -6.59
C LEU A 296 -2.90 8.67 -6.09
N ILE A 297 -2.17 9.76 -5.88
CA ILE A 297 -2.75 11.05 -5.48
C ILE A 297 -3.55 11.67 -6.65
N ARG A 298 -3.02 11.67 -7.88
CA ARG A 298 -3.75 12.16 -9.07
C ARG A 298 -5.01 11.37 -9.40
N ALA A 299 -5.11 10.12 -8.95
CA ALA A 299 -6.33 9.34 -9.07
C ALA A 299 -7.50 9.92 -8.24
N LEU A 300 -7.23 10.83 -7.29
CA LEU A 300 -8.26 11.39 -6.41
C LEU A 300 -9.05 12.52 -7.09
N PRO A 301 -10.38 12.59 -6.90
CA PRO A 301 -11.24 13.58 -7.56
C PRO A 301 -10.95 15.04 -7.23
N SER A 302 -10.29 15.33 -6.10
CA SER A 302 -10.19 16.67 -5.51
C SER A 302 -8.85 16.89 -4.81
N PHE A 303 -7.77 16.60 -5.52
CA PHE A 303 -6.40 16.86 -5.09
C PHE A 303 -5.77 17.96 -5.97
N ASP A 304 -6.47 19.09 -6.05
CA ASP A 304 -5.99 20.34 -6.64
C ASP A 304 -5.33 21.23 -5.58
#